data_AF-A0A087B4G0-F1
#
_entry.id   AF-A0A087B4G0-F1
#
_cell.length_a   1.000
_cell.length_b   1.000
_cell.length_c   1.000
_cell.angle_alpha   90.00
_cell.angle_beta   90.00
_cell.angle_gamma   90.00
#
_symmetry.space_group_name_H-M   'P 1'
#
loop_
_entity.id
_entity.type
_entity.pdbx_description
1 polymer ?
#
loop_
_entity_poly.entity_id
_entity_poly.type
_entity_poly.pdbx_seq_one_letter_code
_entity_poly.pdbx_strand_id
1 'polypeptide(L)' 'MVSQAKKDMVLKWHADGYSADMTAQYLNLPIQAVQDIIDGRDQPDSSTHGPEFIEPPLFNDEDRQ' A
#
# COMPACT_ATOMS: atom_id res chain seq x y z
N MET A 1 -9.46 8.50 -0.30
CA MET A 1 -8.78 7.29 0.23
C MET A 1 -7.29 7.54 0.28
N VAL A 2 -6.63 7.18 1.38
CA VAL A 2 -5.16 7.26 1.49
C VAL A 2 -4.57 5.99 0.86
N SER A 3 -3.69 6.16 -0.13
CA SER A 3 -3.03 5.03 -0.81
C SER A 3 -2.19 4.20 0.17
N GLN A 4 -2.13 2.88 -0.02
CA GLN A 4 -1.33 1.99 0.83
C GLN A 4 0.13 2.45 0.97
N ALA A 5 0.75 2.94 -0.11
CA ALA A 5 2.11 3.49 -0.08
C ALA A 5 2.27 4.67 0.90
N LYS A 6 1.24 5.52 1.03
CA LYS A 6 1.25 6.63 1.99
C LYS A 6 1.07 6.12 3.42
N LYS A 7 0.23 5.11 3.64
CA LYS A 7 0.07 4.47 4.97
C LYS A 7 1.39 3.84 5.44
N ASP A 8 2.07 3.13 4.55
CA ASP A 8 3.38 2.51 4.83
C ASP A 8 4.44 3.57 5.19
N MET A 9 4.48 4.69 4.44
CA MET A 9 5.33 5.84 4.79
C MET A 9 5.00 6.42 6.16
N VAL A 10 3.71 6.61 6.50
CA VAL A 10 3.29 7.12 7.81
C VAL A 10 3.81 6.22 8.92
N LEU A 11 3.58 4.90 8.81
CA LEU A 11 4.01 3.93 9.81
C LEU A 11 5.53 3.89 9.96
N LYS A 12 6.26 3.92 8.83
CA LYS A 12 7.72 3.93 8.82
C LYS A 12 8.29 5.18 9.47
N TRP A 13 7.77 6.35 9.16
CA TRP A 13 8.25 7.61 9.74
C TRP A 13 7.89 7.75 11.21
N HIS A 14 6.72 7.26 11.61
CA HIS A 14 6.34 7.20 13.03
C HIS A 14 7.28 6.28 13.82
N ALA A 15 7.66 5.13 13.25
CA ALA A 15 8.64 4.23 13.86
C ALA A 15 10.06 4.85 13.96
N ASP A 16 10.42 5.75 13.04
CA ASP A 16 11.67 6.50 13.03
C ASP A 16 11.66 7.69 14.02
N GLY A 17 10.50 8.00 14.63
CA GLY A 17 10.34 9.06 15.63
C GLY A 17 9.82 10.40 15.08
N TYR A 18 9.37 10.44 13.82
CA TYR A 18 8.75 11.64 13.26
C TYR A 18 7.38 11.89 13.87
N SER A 19 7.09 13.17 14.11
CA SER A 19 5.78 13.60 14.62
C SER A 19 4.70 13.50 13.54
N ALA A 20 3.49 13.09 13.94
CA ALA A 20 2.33 12.99 13.05
C ALA A 20 2.03 14.29 12.29
N ASP A 21 2.28 15.44 12.91
CA ASP A 21 2.09 16.77 12.32
C ASP A 21 3.04 17.02 11.13
N MET A 22 4.32 16.67 11.29
CA MET A 22 5.30 16.73 10.20
C MET A 22 4.90 15.78 9.07
N THR A 23 4.59 14.53 9.39
CA THR A 23 4.21 13.53 8.40
C THR A 23 2.94 13.95 7.62
N ALA A 24 1.97 14.56 8.30
CA ALA A 24 0.77 15.14 7.69
C ALA A 24 1.11 16.24 6.68
N GLN A 25 2.01 17.17 7.05
CA GLN A 25 2.46 18.23 6.14
C GLN A 25 3.22 17.68 4.93
N TYR A 26 4.15 16.75 5.14
CA TYR A 26 4.95 16.13 4.07
C TYR A 26 4.11 15.33 3.08
N LEU A 27 3.13 14.57 3.55
CA LEU A 27 2.27 13.74 2.71
C LEU A 27 1.03 14.48 2.17
N ASN A 28 0.86 15.74 2.58
CA ASN A 28 -0.32 16.56 2.35
C ASN A 28 -1.61 15.82 2.74
N LEU A 29 -1.60 15.26 3.95
CA LEU A 29 -2.71 14.49 4.53
C LEU A 29 -3.30 15.24 5.72
N PRO A 30 -4.60 15.10 5.98
CA PRO A 30 -5.18 15.62 7.21
C PRO A 30 -4.61 14.87 8.40
N ILE A 31 -4.29 15.62 9.46
CA ILE A 31 -3.64 15.04 10.65
C ILE A 31 -4.49 13.96 11.33
N GLN A 32 -5.82 14.04 11.19
CA GLN A 32 -6.73 12.98 11.65
C GLN A 32 -6.52 11.68 10.90
N ALA A 33 -6.28 11.70 9.58
CA ALA A 33 -6.00 10.48 8.83
C ALA A 33 -4.65 9.87 9.22
N VAL A 34 -3.64 10.71 9.49
CA VAL A 34 -2.34 10.23 9.99
C VAL A 34 -2.49 9.57 11.36
N GLN A 35 -3.27 10.18 12.26
CA GLN A 35 -3.60 9.58 13.56
C GLN A 35 -4.39 8.27 13.42
N ASP A 36 -5.36 8.21 12.50
CA ASP A 36 -6.16 7.01 12.26
C ASP A 36 -5.31 5.84 11.71
N ILE A 37 -4.29 6.14 10.89
CA ILE A 37 -3.30 5.18 10.41
C ILE A 37 -2.38 4.71 11.55
N ILE A 38 -1.94 5.62 12.43
CA ILE A 38 -1.09 5.28 13.59
C ILE A 38 -1.87 4.47 14.63
N ASP A 39 -3.12 4.80 14.87
CA ASP A 39 -4.04 4.10 15.80
C ASP A 39 -4.46 2.72 15.25
N GLY A 40 -4.23 2.46 13.95
CA GLY A 40 -4.64 1.22 13.28
C GLY A 40 -6.13 1.14 12.98
N ARG A 41 -6.86 2.25 13.09
CA ARG A 41 -8.28 2.36 12.71
C ARG A 41 -8.49 2.35 11.20
N ASP A 42 -7.49 2.82 10.44
CA ASP A 42 -7.49 2.76 8.98
C ASP A 42 -7.01 1.39 8.49
N GLN A 43 -7.68 0.33 8.98
CA GLN A 43 -7.42 -1.05 8.60
C GLN A 43 -7.60 -1.15 7.09
N PRO A 44 -6.57 -1.55 6.32
CA PRO A 44 -6.70 -1.68 4.88
C PRO A 44 -7.79 -2.71 4.59
N ASP A 45 -8.80 -2.30 3.80
CA ASP A 45 -9.53 -3.24 2.95
C ASP A 45 -8.47 -4.17 2.35
N SER A 46 -8.62 -5.45 2.66
CA SER A 46 -7.71 -6.49 2.24
C SER A 46 -7.86 -6.67 0.74
N SER A 47 -7.33 -5.73 -0.04
CA SER A 47 -7.12 -5.92 -1.46
C SER A 47 -5.96 -6.88 -1.58
N THR A 48 -6.31 -8.17 -1.55
CA THR A 48 -5.55 -9.27 -2.11
C THR A 48 -5.23 -8.93 -3.56
N HIS A 49 -4.22 -8.10 -3.78
CA HIS A 49 -3.55 -7.97 -5.06
C HIS A 49 -2.34 -8.89 -4.98
N GLY A 50 -2.60 -10.19 -4.91
CA GLY A 50 -1.62 -11.14 -5.40
C GLY A 50 -1.39 -10.85 -6.89
N PRO A 51 -0.18 -11.01 -7.43
CA PRO A 51 -0.02 -10.98 -8.87
C PRO A 51 -0.93 -12.07 -9.42
N GLU A 52 -1.97 -11.69 -10.18
CA GLU A 52 -2.58 -12.62 -11.13
C GLU A 52 -1.46 -13.00 -12.08
N PHE A 53 -0.77 -14.09 -11.75
CA PHE A 53 0.12 -14.79 -12.63
C PHE A 53 -0.79 -15.41 -13.70
N ILE A 54 -1.16 -14.60 -14.70
CA ILE A 54 -1.81 -15.10 -15.89
C ILE A 54 -0.73 -15.95 -16.57
N GLU A 55 -0.82 -17.26 -16.35
CA GLU A 55 -0.03 -18.24 -17.09
C GLU A 55 -0.27 -17.96 -18.58
N PRO A 56 0.78 -17.63 -19.37
CA PRO A 56 0.59 -17.42 -20.79
C PRO A 56 0.02 -18.71 -21.40
N PRO A 57 -0.94 -18.63 -22.33
CA PRO A 57 -1.49 -19.84 -22.94
C PRO A 57 -0.34 -20.65 -23.53
N LEU A 58 -0.25 -21.91 -23.11
CA LEU A 58 0.64 -22.89 -23.70
C LEU A 58 0.19 -23.07 -25.15
N PHE A 59 0.77 -22.28 -26.07
CA PHE A 59 0.57 -22.44 -27.50
C PHE A 59 1.04 -23.83 -27.88
N ASN A 60 0.06 -24.73 -28.03
CA ASN A 60 0.24 -26.06 -28.54
C ASN A 60 0.25 -25.97 -30.07
N ASP A 61 1.28 -25.32 -30.63
CA ASP A 61 1.54 -25.35 -32.06
C ASP A 61 2.47 -26.51 -32.37
N GLU A 62 1.83 -27.57 -32.83
CA GLU A 62 2.29 -28.48 -33.89
C GLU A 62 3.50 -27.95 -34.69
N ASP A 63 4.72 -28.32 -34.29
CA ASP A 63 5.85 -28.44 -35.22
C ASP A 63 6.94 -29.35 -34.64
N ARG A 64 6.77 -30.68 -34.78
CA ARG A 64 7.89 -31.56 -35.10
C ARG A 64 7.45 -32.97 -35.50
N GLN A 65 7.70 -33.24 -36.79
CA GLN A 65 7.93 -34.53 -37.48
C GLN A 65 6.73 -35.13 -38.22
#